data_AF-A0A7M7J505-F1
#
_entry.id   AF-A0A7M7J505-F1
#
_cell.length_a   1.000
_cell.length_b   1.000
_cell.length_c   1.000
_cell.angle_alpha   90.00
_cell.angle_beta   90.00
_cell.angle_gamma   90.00
#
_symmetry.space_group_name_H-M   'P 1'
#
loop_
_entity.id
_entity.type
_entity.pdbx_description
1 polymer ?
#
loop_
_entity_poly.entity_id
_entity_poly.type
_entity_poly.pdbx_seq_one_letter_code
_entity_poly.pdbx_strand_id
1 'polypeptide(L)'
;MAKSIVLTTLSVFMGLFFVFVGSMKITPNINREMHREIRRNFVQYAKVFPSAVLFALKISPKWLRLIVGWVEVCCGTTLLLIPGHVKQLVNLILLVLCLGAVYTHAMLKDPFERMAPALFFTLLLGCRLVVFYQVRKRELKAAEKLMERHRQEDDLRQKQDVLRRMQEGPWTQAGVQPGHGGAQGPGTSADGTVPKDVAPRDSKKNKKKGKKED
;
A
#
# COMPACT_ATOMS: atom_id res chain seq x y z
N MET A 1 -11.64 -10.18 -7.04
CA MET A 1 -10.57 -11.15 -6.75
C MET A 1 -9.59 -11.36 -7.92
N ALA A 2 -10.01 -11.86 -9.09
CA ALA A 2 -9.09 -12.31 -10.15
C ALA A 2 -7.95 -11.33 -10.58
N LYS A 3 -8.21 -10.02 -10.64
CA LYS A 3 -7.18 -9.00 -10.97
C LYS A 3 -5.96 -9.06 -10.04
N SER A 4 -6.18 -9.34 -8.75
CA SER A 4 -5.11 -9.44 -7.74
C SER A 4 -4.27 -10.70 -7.93
N ILE A 5 -4.87 -11.81 -8.38
CA ILE A 5 -4.17 -13.08 -8.62
C ILE A 5 -3.19 -12.94 -9.79
N VAL A 6 -3.63 -12.46 -10.96
CA VAL A 6 -2.73 -12.32 -12.13
C VAL A 6 -1.54 -11.42 -11.80
N LEU A 7 -1.76 -10.29 -11.14
CA LEU A 7 -0.68 -9.39 -10.70
C LEU A 7 0.27 -10.04 -9.68
N THR A 8 -0.26 -10.89 -8.80
CA THR A 8 0.53 -11.64 -7.80
C THR A 8 1.35 -12.73 -8.46
N THR A 9 0.74 -13.55 -9.33
CA THR A 9 1.43 -14.59 -10.10
C THR A 9 2.54 -14.00 -10.95
N LEU A 10 2.28 -12.92 -11.70
CA LEU A 10 3.33 -12.17 -12.42
C LEU A 10 4.43 -11.66 -11.48
N SER A 11 4.09 -11.21 -10.27
CA SER A 11 5.10 -10.80 -9.28
C SER A 11 6.02 -11.95 -8.88
N VAL A 12 5.45 -13.12 -8.62
CA VAL A 12 6.13 -14.33 -8.16
C VAL A 12 7.07 -14.86 -9.25
N PHE A 13 6.57 -15.03 -10.48
CA PHE A 13 7.39 -15.46 -11.63
C PHE A 13 8.56 -14.51 -11.89
N MET A 14 8.31 -13.19 -11.88
CA MET A 14 9.37 -12.19 -12.07
C MET A 14 10.39 -12.25 -10.92
N GLY A 15 9.95 -12.36 -9.66
CA GLY A 15 10.84 -12.47 -8.50
C GLY A 15 11.78 -13.69 -8.59
N LEU A 16 11.22 -14.86 -8.90
CA LEU A 16 12.00 -16.09 -9.12
C LEU A 16 12.99 -15.95 -10.29
N PHE A 17 12.58 -15.32 -11.40
CA PHE A 17 13.45 -15.10 -12.54
C PHE A 17 14.62 -14.16 -12.21
N PHE A 18 14.39 -13.09 -11.44
CA PHE A 18 15.46 -12.19 -10.98
C PHE A 18 16.42 -12.87 -10.00
N VAL A 19 15.93 -13.74 -9.11
CA VAL A 19 16.79 -14.58 -8.26
C VAL A 19 17.65 -15.50 -9.12
N PHE A 20 17.09 -16.12 -10.16
CA PHE A 20 17.85 -16.98 -11.08
C PHE A 20 18.92 -16.20 -11.84
N VAL A 21 18.55 -15.16 -12.60
CA VAL A 21 19.51 -14.37 -13.41
C VAL A 21 20.53 -13.62 -12.54
N GLY A 22 20.13 -13.10 -11.39
CA GLY A 22 21.05 -12.51 -10.41
C GLY A 22 22.05 -13.55 -9.89
N SER A 23 21.59 -14.78 -9.61
CA SER A 23 22.49 -15.89 -9.24
C SER A 23 23.45 -16.25 -10.36
N MET A 24 23.04 -16.20 -11.63
CA MET A 24 23.93 -16.38 -12.78
C MET A 24 24.97 -15.25 -12.93
N LYS A 25 24.67 -14.04 -12.44
CA LYS A 25 25.62 -12.92 -12.39
C LYS A 25 26.62 -13.04 -11.24
N ILE A 26 26.28 -13.73 -10.14
CA ILE A 26 27.18 -13.96 -9.00
C ILE A 26 28.03 -15.23 -9.20
N THR A 27 27.38 -16.35 -9.52
CA THR A 27 27.90 -17.71 -9.33
C THR A 27 28.13 -18.42 -10.67
N PRO A 28 29.33 -18.98 -10.93
CA PRO A 28 29.67 -19.65 -12.21
C PRO A 28 29.07 -21.05 -12.38
N ASN A 29 28.41 -21.58 -11.35
CA ASN A 29 28.02 -23.00 -11.27
C ASN A 29 26.72 -23.34 -12.01
N ILE A 30 25.89 -22.35 -12.38
CA ILE A 30 24.62 -22.58 -13.10
C ILE A 30 24.87 -22.82 -14.59
N ASN A 31 25.66 -21.96 -15.24
CA ASN A 31 26.14 -22.16 -16.60
C ASN A 31 27.48 -21.42 -16.79
N ARG A 32 28.56 -22.18 -17.02
CA ARG A 32 29.92 -21.64 -17.16
C ARG A 32 30.11 -20.78 -18.42
N GLU A 33 29.44 -21.14 -19.50
CA GLU A 33 29.50 -20.42 -20.79
C GLU A 33 28.78 -19.08 -20.68
N MET A 34 27.53 -19.08 -20.22
CA MET A 34 26.77 -17.85 -20.00
C MET A 34 27.45 -16.94 -18.97
N HIS A 35 28.02 -17.48 -17.88
CA HIS A 35 28.79 -16.69 -16.91
C HIS A 35 30.12 -16.14 -17.51
N ARG A 36 30.70 -16.78 -18.53
CA ARG A 36 31.84 -16.23 -19.30
C ARG A 36 31.39 -15.10 -20.21
N GLU A 37 30.26 -15.23 -20.88
CA GLU A 37 29.65 -14.19 -21.71
C GLU A 37 29.28 -12.96 -20.88
N ILE A 38 28.51 -13.14 -19.79
CA ILE A 38 28.13 -12.07 -18.84
C ILE A 38 29.38 -11.30 -18.38
N ARG A 39 30.47 -11.98 -18.00
CA ARG A 39 31.72 -11.30 -17.61
C ARG A 39 32.32 -10.45 -18.73
N ARG A 40 32.27 -10.91 -20.00
CA ARG A 40 32.74 -10.11 -21.15
C ARG A 40 31.87 -8.86 -21.33
N ASN A 41 30.55 -9.00 -21.24
CA ASN A 41 29.62 -7.87 -21.38
C ASN A 41 29.82 -6.83 -20.28
N PHE A 42 30.00 -7.24 -19.02
CA PHE A 42 30.24 -6.30 -17.93
C PHE A 42 31.56 -5.51 -18.06
N VAL A 43 32.56 -6.01 -18.81
CA VAL A 43 33.77 -5.23 -19.17
C VAL A 43 33.44 -4.10 -20.15
N GLN A 44 32.46 -4.30 -21.03
CA GLN A 44 31.96 -3.26 -21.93
C GLN A 44 30.98 -2.33 -21.21
N TYR A 45 30.04 -2.85 -20.41
CA TYR A 45 29.10 -2.05 -19.62
C TYR A 45 29.82 -1.05 -18.71
N ALA A 46 30.90 -1.45 -18.03
CA ALA A 46 31.69 -0.56 -17.18
C ALA A 46 32.31 0.66 -17.90
N LYS A 47 32.36 0.66 -19.24
CA LYS A 47 32.81 1.82 -20.04
C LYS A 47 31.68 2.78 -20.39
N VAL A 48 30.45 2.28 -20.54
CA VAL A 48 29.25 3.05 -20.93
C VAL A 48 28.33 3.39 -19.75
N PHE A 49 28.60 2.85 -18.56
CA PHE A 49 27.74 3.06 -17.39
C PHE A 49 27.86 4.52 -16.88
N PRO A 50 26.76 5.28 -16.78
CA PRO A 50 26.81 6.73 -16.52
C PRO A 50 27.38 7.08 -15.13
N SER A 51 27.44 6.14 -14.18
CA SER A 51 28.12 6.35 -12.90
C SER A 51 29.63 6.58 -13.03
N ALA A 52 30.27 6.12 -14.11
CA ALA A 52 31.68 6.44 -14.38
C ALA A 52 31.87 7.95 -14.68
N VAL A 53 30.88 8.57 -15.32
CA VAL A 53 30.84 10.02 -15.59
C VAL A 53 30.42 10.80 -14.34
N LEU A 54 29.39 10.33 -13.61
CA LEU A 54 28.83 11.03 -12.45
C LEU A 54 29.69 10.97 -11.19
N PHE A 55 30.42 9.87 -10.96
CA PHE A 55 31.26 9.71 -9.75
C PHE A 55 32.76 9.84 -10.02
N ALA A 56 33.20 9.95 -11.28
CA ALA A 56 34.62 9.93 -11.70
C ALA A 56 35.45 8.70 -11.24
N LEU A 57 34.83 7.72 -10.56
CA LEU A 57 35.46 6.51 -10.07
C LEU A 57 35.50 5.44 -11.14
N LYS A 58 36.69 4.90 -11.40
CA LYS A 58 36.92 3.79 -12.33
C LYS A 58 36.39 2.46 -11.74
N ILE A 59 35.08 2.23 -11.86
CA ILE A 59 34.43 1.02 -11.33
C ILE A 59 34.97 -0.23 -12.04
N SER A 60 35.50 -1.17 -11.28
CA SER A 60 35.97 -2.45 -11.81
C SER A 60 34.78 -3.34 -12.24
N PRO A 61 34.82 -3.95 -13.45
CA PRO A 61 33.75 -4.82 -13.96
C PRO A 61 33.37 -5.97 -13.03
N LYS A 62 34.32 -6.47 -12.24
CA LYS A 62 34.10 -7.54 -11.25
C LYS A 62 33.11 -7.10 -10.17
N TRP A 63 33.27 -5.89 -9.64
CA TRP A 63 32.43 -5.32 -8.61
C TRP A 63 31.06 -4.88 -9.15
N LEU A 64 31.02 -4.23 -10.32
CA LEU A 64 29.76 -3.83 -10.97
C LEU A 64 28.81 -5.03 -11.15
N ARG A 65 29.33 -6.12 -11.72
CA ARG A 65 28.57 -7.37 -11.92
C ARG A 65 28.09 -7.99 -10.61
N LEU A 66 28.95 -8.01 -9.59
CA LEU A 66 28.65 -8.60 -8.29
C LEU A 66 27.57 -7.79 -7.55
N ILE A 67 27.66 -6.46 -7.55
CA ILE A 67 26.68 -5.57 -6.94
C ILE A 67 25.33 -5.69 -7.65
N VAL A 68 25.29 -5.60 -8.99
CA VAL A 68 24.05 -5.77 -9.77
C VAL A 68 23.42 -7.14 -9.52
N GLY A 69 24.22 -8.21 -9.51
CA GLY A 69 23.73 -9.56 -9.20
C GLY A 69 23.14 -9.67 -7.79
N TRP A 70 23.81 -9.14 -6.76
CA TRP A 70 23.27 -9.14 -5.40
C TRP A 70 22.00 -8.32 -5.25
N VAL A 71 21.92 -7.13 -5.87
CA VAL A 71 20.70 -6.31 -5.82
C VAL A 71 19.54 -7.04 -6.53
N GLU A 72 19.79 -7.72 -7.65
CA GLU A 72 18.76 -8.53 -8.32
C GLU A 72 18.29 -9.72 -7.46
N VAL A 73 19.20 -10.46 -6.81
CA VAL A 73 18.83 -11.58 -5.93
C VAL A 73 18.05 -11.08 -4.70
N CYS A 74 18.54 -10.04 -4.03
CA CYS A 74 17.89 -9.47 -2.85
C CYS A 74 16.52 -8.89 -3.22
N CYS A 75 16.43 -8.05 -4.25
CA CYS A 75 15.16 -7.46 -4.68
C CYS A 75 14.19 -8.51 -5.24
N GLY A 76 14.66 -9.52 -5.98
CA GLY A 76 13.84 -10.63 -6.48
C GLY A 76 13.25 -11.47 -5.34
N THR A 77 14.06 -11.77 -4.32
CA THR A 77 13.63 -12.45 -3.09
C THR A 77 12.61 -11.62 -2.32
N THR A 78 12.84 -10.31 -2.17
CA THR A 78 11.87 -9.39 -1.55
C THR A 78 10.57 -9.30 -2.36
N LEU A 79 10.64 -9.29 -3.70
CA LEU A 79 9.49 -9.25 -4.60
C LEU A 79 8.64 -10.53 -4.52
N LEU A 80 9.27 -11.66 -4.17
CA LEU A 80 8.63 -12.95 -3.95
C LEU A 80 7.96 -13.00 -2.57
N LEU A 81 8.69 -12.69 -1.49
CA LEU A 81 8.26 -12.94 -0.11
C LEU A 81 7.44 -11.82 0.52
N ILE A 82 7.66 -10.55 0.16
CA ILE A 82 7.11 -9.40 0.90
C ILE A 82 5.94 -8.73 0.14
N PRO A 83 4.70 -8.80 0.66
CA PRO A 83 3.58 -7.97 0.17
C PRO A 83 3.65 -6.53 0.72
N GLY A 84 2.88 -5.62 0.12
CA GLY A 84 2.75 -4.22 0.59
C GLY A 84 3.71 -3.22 -0.08
N HIS A 85 4.00 -2.12 0.61
CA HIS A 85 4.72 -0.97 0.03
C HIS A 85 6.18 -1.29 -0.34
N VAL A 86 6.87 -2.12 0.44
CA VAL A 86 8.25 -2.57 0.15
C VAL A 86 8.32 -3.24 -1.23
N LYS A 87 7.30 -4.02 -1.59
CA LYS A 87 7.18 -4.68 -2.90
C LYS A 87 7.25 -3.71 -4.08
N GLN A 88 6.77 -2.49 -3.89
CA GLN A 88 6.77 -1.44 -4.93
C GLN A 88 8.12 -0.75 -5.04
N LEU A 89 8.80 -0.53 -3.91
CA LEU A 89 10.17 -0.02 -3.90
C LEU A 89 11.13 -0.98 -4.62
N VAL A 90 11.08 -2.29 -4.31
CA VAL A 90 11.93 -3.26 -5.00
C VAL A 90 11.53 -3.47 -6.48
N ASN A 91 10.24 -3.32 -6.83
CA ASN A 91 9.81 -3.30 -8.23
C ASN A 91 10.38 -2.09 -8.99
N LEU A 92 10.45 -0.92 -8.34
CA LEU A 92 11.08 0.28 -8.91
C LEU A 92 12.59 0.08 -9.09
N ILE A 93 13.29 -0.46 -8.09
CA ILE A 93 14.73 -0.74 -8.15
C ILE A 93 15.06 -1.72 -9.27
N LEU A 94 14.32 -2.83 -9.37
CA LEU A 94 14.46 -3.79 -10.47
C LEU A 94 14.16 -3.16 -11.84
N LEU A 95 13.15 -2.29 -11.94
CA LEU A 95 12.83 -1.59 -13.18
C LEU A 95 13.97 -0.66 -13.61
N VAL A 96 14.59 0.07 -12.68
CA VAL A 96 15.76 0.91 -12.94
C VAL A 96 16.97 0.07 -13.36
N LEU A 97 17.19 -1.10 -12.76
CA LEU A 97 18.27 -2.01 -13.18
C LEU A 97 18.04 -2.57 -14.58
N CYS A 98 16.81 -2.99 -14.92
CA CYS A 98 16.47 -3.44 -16.26
C CYS A 98 16.59 -2.32 -17.31
N LEU A 99 16.12 -1.11 -16.99
CA LEU A 99 16.27 0.05 -17.87
C LEU A 99 17.75 0.42 -18.06
N GLY A 100 18.56 0.32 -17.01
CA GLY A 100 20.02 0.46 -17.08
C GLY A 100 20.66 -0.59 -17.99
N ALA A 101 20.23 -1.86 -17.91
CA ALA A 101 20.69 -2.92 -18.81
C ALA A 101 20.34 -2.61 -20.27
N VAL A 102 19.08 -2.25 -20.56
CA VAL A 102 18.62 -1.82 -21.89
C VAL A 102 19.45 -0.63 -22.40
N TYR A 103 19.70 0.38 -21.56
CA TYR A 103 20.55 1.52 -21.92
C TYR A 103 21.98 1.08 -22.27
N THR A 104 22.61 0.22 -21.47
CA THR A 104 23.97 -0.26 -21.75
C THR A 104 24.05 -1.06 -23.06
N HIS A 105 23.05 -1.88 -23.36
CA HIS A 105 22.97 -2.60 -24.63
C HIS A 105 22.75 -1.65 -25.83
N ALA A 106 21.88 -0.65 -25.69
CA ALA A 106 21.63 0.36 -26.72
C ALA A 106 22.89 1.20 -27.02
N MET A 107 23.67 1.56 -25.99
CA MET A 107 24.96 2.24 -26.16
C MET A 107 26.04 1.36 -26.80
N LEU A 108 26.02 0.05 -26.54
CA LEU A 108 26.95 -0.91 -27.16
C LEU A 108 26.51 -1.39 -28.55
N LYS A 109 25.32 -0.99 -29.01
CA LYS A 109 24.71 -1.43 -30.28
C LYS A 109 24.65 -2.96 -30.40
N ASP A 110 24.33 -3.63 -29.29
CA ASP A 110 24.08 -5.07 -29.27
C ASP A 110 22.91 -5.44 -30.22
N PRO A 111 22.92 -6.63 -30.85
CA PRO A 111 21.82 -7.09 -31.68
C PRO A 111 20.53 -7.21 -30.87
N PHE A 112 19.39 -6.91 -31.51
CA PHE A 112 18.09 -6.86 -30.86
C PHE A 112 17.72 -8.15 -30.11
N GLU A 113 18.10 -9.31 -30.64
CA GLU A 113 17.90 -10.63 -30.01
C GLU A 113 18.49 -10.70 -28.60
N ARG A 114 19.64 -10.06 -28.38
CA ARG A 114 20.33 -9.99 -27.09
C ARG A 114 19.70 -8.98 -26.14
N MET A 115 19.08 -7.93 -26.69
CA MET A 115 18.33 -6.91 -25.93
C MET A 115 16.93 -7.37 -25.55
N ALA A 116 16.33 -8.29 -26.32
CA ALA A 116 14.94 -8.69 -26.19
C ALA A 116 14.57 -9.16 -24.76
N PRO A 117 15.37 -10.00 -24.06
CA PRO A 117 15.08 -10.34 -22.67
C PRO A 117 15.00 -9.11 -21.76
N ALA A 118 15.98 -8.20 -21.83
CA ALA A 118 16.01 -7.00 -21.01
C ALA A 118 14.82 -6.06 -21.31
N LEU A 119 14.42 -5.96 -22.58
CA LEU A 119 13.22 -5.21 -23.00
C LEU A 119 11.94 -5.83 -22.45
N PHE A 120 11.77 -7.16 -22.54
CA PHE A 120 10.61 -7.85 -21.96
C PHE A 120 10.52 -7.66 -20.45
N PHE A 121 11.62 -7.80 -19.70
CA PHE A 121 11.60 -7.56 -18.25
C PHE A 121 11.31 -6.10 -17.88
N THR A 122 11.86 -5.14 -18.64
CA THR A 122 11.57 -3.71 -18.46
C THR A 122 10.09 -3.42 -18.70
N LEU A 123 9.51 -3.95 -19.78
CA LEU A 123 8.10 -3.76 -20.11
C LEU A 123 7.18 -4.44 -19.09
N LEU A 124 7.47 -5.68 -18.68
CA LEU A 124 6.65 -6.42 -17.69
C LEU A 124 6.67 -5.74 -16.31
N LEU A 125 7.83 -5.28 -15.82
CA LEU A 125 7.94 -4.52 -14.58
C LEU A 125 7.25 -3.14 -14.70
N GLY A 126 7.40 -2.47 -15.84
CA GLY A 126 6.80 -1.17 -16.13
C GLY A 126 5.27 -1.25 -16.19
N CYS A 127 4.72 -2.17 -16.97
CA CYS A 127 3.28 -2.45 -17.04
C CYS A 127 2.70 -2.77 -15.66
N ARG A 128 3.38 -3.61 -14.86
CA ARG A 128 2.96 -3.91 -13.49
C ARG A 128 2.97 -2.67 -12.59
N LEU A 129 3.99 -1.82 -12.68
CA LEU A 129 4.07 -0.56 -11.93
C LEU A 129 2.95 0.41 -12.35
N VAL A 130 2.66 0.52 -13.64
CA VAL A 130 1.56 1.32 -14.19
C VAL A 130 0.21 0.80 -13.71
N VAL A 131 -0.03 -0.51 -13.70
CA VAL A 131 -1.27 -1.08 -13.16
C VAL A 131 -1.41 -0.80 -11.66
N PHE A 132 -0.33 -0.94 -10.88
CA PHE A 132 -0.36 -0.56 -9.47
C PHE A 132 -0.69 0.93 -9.27
N TYR A 133 -0.07 1.83 -10.05
CA TYR A 133 -0.35 3.26 -9.98
C TYR A 133 -1.79 3.59 -10.38
N GLN A 134 -2.33 2.92 -11.40
CA GLN A 134 -3.73 3.05 -11.79
C GLN A 134 -4.70 2.57 -10.69
N VAL A 135 -4.42 1.44 -10.04
CA VAL A 135 -5.23 0.91 -8.94
C VAL A 135 -5.21 1.89 -7.76
N ARG A 136 -4.03 2.31 -7.31
CA ARG A 136 -3.88 3.28 -6.21
C ARG A 136 -4.57 4.62 -6.50
N LYS A 137 -4.54 5.10 -7.75
CA LYS A 137 -5.25 6.31 -8.18
C LYS A 137 -6.78 6.15 -8.18
N ARG A 138 -7.30 4.93 -8.39
CA ARG A 138 -8.74 4.63 -8.29
C ARG A 138 -9.17 4.50 -6.83
N GLU A 139 -8.36 3.86 -5.98
CA GLU A 139 -8.60 3.72 -4.54
C GLU A 139 -8.67 5.08 -3.84
N LEU A 140 -7.71 5.97 -4.12
CA LEU A 140 -7.69 7.33 -3.56
C LEU A 140 -8.96 8.11 -3.93
N LYS A 141 -9.36 8.08 -5.21
CA LYS A 141 -10.60 8.71 -5.70
C LYS A 141 -11.88 8.10 -5.13
N ALA A 142 -11.85 6.82 -4.75
CA ALA A 142 -12.98 6.15 -4.10
C ALA A 142 -13.09 6.56 -2.63
N ALA A 143 -11.95 6.67 -1.93
CA ALA A 143 -11.89 7.16 -0.55
C ALA A 143 -12.34 8.62 -0.44
N GLU A 144 -11.89 9.49 -1.35
CA GLU A 144 -12.31 10.90 -1.46
C GLU A 144 -13.84 11.02 -1.58
N LYS A 145 -14.44 10.30 -2.54
CA LYS A 145 -15.91 10.26 -2.72
C LYS A 145 -16.68 9.68 -1.53
N LEU A 146 -16.07 8.77 -0.77
CA LEU A 146 -16.68 8.24 0.45
C LEU A 146 -16.67 9.28 1.56
N MET A 147 -15.58 10.03 1.72
CA MET A 147 -15.48 11.15 2.67
C MET A 147 -16.46 12.28 2.32
N GLU A 148 -16.63 12.61 1.03
CA GLU A 148 -17.63 13.57 0.56
C GLU A 148 -19.06 13.12 0.92
N ARG A 149 -19.39 11.84 0.68
CA ARG A 149 -20.69 11.27 1.06
C ARG A 149 -20.94 11.30 2.55
N HIS A 150 -19.97 10.89 3.38
CA HIS A 150 -20.12 10.92 4.83
C HIS A 150 -20.35 12.35 5.33
N ARG A 151 -19.57 13.33 4.85
CA ARG A 151 -19.79 14.76 5.18
C ARG A 151 -21.19 15.21 4.79
N GLN A 152 -21.65 14.84 3.59
CA GLN A 152 -22.98 15.18 3.11
C GLN A 152 -24.09 14.54 3.97
N GLU A 153 -23.92 13.29 4.41
CA GLU A 153 -24.84 12.61 5.32
C GLU A 153 -24.88 13.27 6.71
N ASP A 154 -23.71 13.67 7.25
CA ASP A 154 -23.63 14.40 8.53
C ASP A 154 -24.29 15.78 8.44
N ASP A 155 -24.06 16.54 7.35
CA ASP A 155 -24.73 17.82 7.08
C ASP A 155 -26.27 17.65 6.97
N LEU A 156 -26.75 16.56 6.36
CA LEU A 156 -28.18 16.23 6.29
C LEU A 156 -28.76 15.88 7.67
N ARG A 157 -28.05 15.06 8.46
CA ARG A 157 -28.44 14.70 9.83
C ARG A 157 -28.55 15.94 10.72
N GLN A 158 -27.53 16.80 10.70
CA GLN A 158 -27.52 18.04 11.47
C GLN A 158 -28.69 18.96 11.07
N LYS A 159 -29.00 19.08 9.76
CA LYS A 159 -30.17 19.83 9.30
C LYS A 159 -31.48 19.22 9.79
N GLN A 160 -31.62 17.90 9.77
CA GLN A 160 -32.83 17.21 10.26
C GLN A 160 -33.02 17.43 11.77
N ASP A 161 -31.95 17.35 12.57
CA ASP A 161 -31.99 17.65 14.01
C ASP A 161 -32.37 19.11 14.30
N VAL A 162 -31.86 20.06 13.51
CA VAL A 162 -32.22 21.49 13.63
C VAL A 162 -33.70 21.71 13.26
N LEU A 163 -34.18 21.14 12.15
CA LEU A 163 -35.58 21.23 11.72
C LEU A 163 -36.52 20.61 12.77
N ARG A 164 -36.14 19.45 13.33
CA ARG A 164 -36.87 18.81 14.42
C ARG A 164 -36.99 19.74 15.64
N ARG A 165 -35.90 20.36 16.08
CA ARG A 165 -35.91 21.31 17.21
C ARG A 165 -36.75 22.56 16.93
N MET A 166 -36.85 23.02 15.68
CA MET A 166 -37.76 24.11 15.31
C MET A 166 -39.23 23.68 15.39
N GLN A 167 -39.53 22.45 14.97
CA GLN A 167 -40.89 21.90 14.98
C GLN A 167 -41.36 21.51 16.39
N GLU A 168 -40.44 21.09 17.26
CA GLU A 168 -40.64 20.87 18.71
C GLU A 168 -40.57 22.19 19.54
N GLY A 169 -40.70 23.36 18.88
CA GLY A 169 -40.64 24.68 19.52
C GLY A 169 -41.80 24.97 20.51
N PRO A 170 -41.73 26.08 21.29
CA PRO A 170 -42.45 26.24 22.57
C PRO A 170 -43.99 26.20 22.58
N TRP A 171 -44.65 26.09 21.42
CA TRP A 171 -46.10 26.13 21.29
C TRP A 171 -46.82 24.92 21.92
N THR A 172 -46.11 23.83 22.21
CA THR A 172 -46.66 22.65 22.91
C THR A 172 -46.91 22.83 24.42
N GLN A 173 -46.57 23.97 25.03
CA GLN A 173 -46.98 24.31 26.40
C GLN A 173 -48.14 25.32 26.49
N ALA A 174 -48.68 25.80 25.36
CA ALA A 174 -49.70 26.85 25.31
C ALA A 174 -51.11 26.32 24.98
N GLY A 175 -51.59 25.30 25.70
CA GLY A 175 -52.96 24.81 25.54
C GLY A 175 -53.42 23.85 26.64
N VAL A 176 -54.64 24.08 27.15
CA VAL A 176 -55.38 23.26 28.16
C VAL A 176 -54.81 23.43 29.59
N GLN A 177 -55.51 24.00 30.60
CA GLN A 177 -56.97 24.15 30.84
C GLN A 177 -57.36 25.52 31.44
N PRO A 178 -58.61 25.99 31.21
CA PRO A 178 -59.38 26.77 32.18
C PRO A 178 -60.30 25.87 33.02
N GLY A 179 -60.59 26.23 34.28
CA GLY A 179 -61.71 25.64 35.04
C GLY A 179 -61.47 25.38 36.52
N HIS A 180 -62.39 25.84 37.37
CA HIS A 180 -62.41 25.54 38.80
C HIS A 180 -62.99 24.15 39.12
N GLY A 181 -62.48 23.56 40.21
CA GLY A 181 -63.35 23.19 41.33
C GLY A 181 -63.78 21.73 41.48
N GLY A 182 -63.59 21.20 42.69
CA GLY A 182 -64.63 20.39 43.34
C GLY A 182 -64.32 18.91 43.65
N ALA A 183 -64.28 18.65 44.95
CA ALA A 183 -64.75 17.43 45.62
C ALA A 183 -63.91 16.12 45.59
N GLN A 184 -64.15 15.33 46.65
CA GLN A 184 -63.41 14.15 47.09
C GLN A 184 -64.16 12.86 46.69
N GLY A 185 -63.45 11.73 46.56
CA GLY A 185 -64.04 10.39 46.45
C GLY A 185 -62.97 9.30 46.35
N PRO A 186 -63.01 8.19 47.14
CA PRO A 186 -61.85 7.30 47.31
C PRO A 186 -61.94 5.98 46.53
N GLY A 187 -60.80 5.30 46.35
CA GLY A 187 -60.77 3.88 45.98
C GLY A 187 -59.47 3.37 45.34
N THR A 188 -58.62 2.70 46.14
CA THR A 188 -57.81 1.50 45.85
C THR A 188 -57.52 1.13 44.36
N SER A 189 -56.32 0.74 43.94
CA SER A 189 -55.39 -0.20 44.61
C SER A 189 -54.04 -0.32 43.86
N ALA A 190 -53.16 -1.22 44.35
CA ALA A 190 -51.96 -1.76 43.70
C ALA A 190 -50.73 -0.82 43.57
N ASP A 191 -50.01 -0.71 44.68
CA ASP A 191 -48.57 -0.39 44.73
C ASP A 191 -47.73 -1.45 44.00
N GLY A 192 -46.57 -1.04 43.47
CA GLY A 192 -45.70 -1.88 42.65
C GLY A 192 -44.41 -1.19 42.21
N THR A 193 -43.41 -1.19 43.11
CA THR A 193 -41.96 -1.42 42.86
C THR A 193 -41.36 -0.97 41.51
N VAL A 194 -40.24 -0.23 41.42
CA VAL A 194 -39.15 0.09 42.36
C VAL A 194 -38.34 1.29 41.82
N PRO A 195 -37.55 2.01 42.62
CA PRO A 195 -37.02 3.33 42.23
C PRO A 195 -35.62 3.37 41.58
N LYS A 196 -35.42 4.44 40.80
CA LYS A 196 -34.23 5.31 40.72
C LYS A 196 -32.97 4.95 39.90
N ASP A 197 -32.66 5.91 39.02
CA ASP A 197 -31.40 6.64 38.88
C ASP A 197 -30.08 5.88 38.65
N VAL A 198 -29.58 5.94 37.39
CA VAL A 198 -28.16 5.75 37.08
C VAL A 198 -27.66 6.86 36.15
N ALA A 199 -27.05 7.88 36.76
CA ALA A 199 -26.04 8.76 36.15
C ALA A 199 -25.34 9.58 37.26
N PRO A 200 -24.10 10.09 37.06
CA PRO A 200 -23.09 9.71 36.07
C PRO A 200 -21.73 9.34 36.71
N ARG A 201 -20.74 9.10 35.83
CA ARG A 201 -19.33 8.76 36.14
C ARG A 201 -18.65 9.78 37.07
N ASP A 202 -17.71 9.29 37.87
CA ASP A 202 -16.58 10.10 38.36
C ASP A 202 -15.22 9.41 38.06
N SER A 203 -14.16 10.20 38.08
CA SER A 203 -12.84 9.87 37.52
C SER A 203 -11.81 9.50 38.58
N LYS A 204 -10.86 8.58 38.26
CA LYS A 204 -9.39 8.73 38.42
C LYS A 204 -8.62 7.39 38.53
N LYS A 205 -7.37 7.40 38.01
CA LYS A 205 -6.22 6.50 38.34
C LYS A 205 -6.42 5.02 37.96
N ASN A 206 -5.40 4.16 37.78
CA ASN A 206 -3.92 4.24 37.80
C ASN A 206 -3.41 3.09 36.86
N LYS A 207 -2.40 3.25 35.99
CA LYS A 207 -0.94 3.09 36.21
C LYS A 207 -0.43 1.64 36.41
N LYS A 208 0.57 1.24 35.58
CA LYS A 208 1.39 -0.01 35.60
C LYS A 208 0.61 -1.31 35.29
N LYS A 209 1.17 -2.44 34.84
CA LYS A 209 2.52 -2.97 34.44
C LYS A 209 2.20 -4.08 33.38
N GLY A 210 3.03 -4.56 32.46
CA GLY A 210 4.47 -4.86 32.51
C GLY A 210 4.75 -6.37 32.65
N LYS A 211 4.77 -7.10 31.51
CA LYS A 211 5.35 -8.43 31.14
C LYS A 211 5.15 -8.55 29.61
N LYS A 212 5.90 -9.27 28.76
CA LYS A 212 7.14 -10.08 28.78
C LYS A 212 7.21 -11.36 29.64
N GLU A 213 7.16 -12.48 28.91
CA GLU A 213 7.60 -13.89 29.09
C GLU A 213 7.07 -14.58 27.81
N ASP A 214 7.76 -15.45 27.06
CA ASP A 214 9.13 -15.99 27.15
C ASP A 214 9.80 -16.00 25.74
#